data_AF-A0A921BCC7-F1
#
_entry.id   AF-A0A921BCC7-F1
#
_cell.length_a   1.000
_cell.length_b   1.000
_cell.length_c   1.000
_cell.angle_alpha   90.00
_cell.angle_beta   90.00
_cell.angle_gamma   90.00
#
_symmetry.space_group_name_H-M   'P 1'
#
loop_
_entity.id
_entity.type
_entity.pdbx_description
1 polymer ?
#
loop_
_entity_poly.entity_id
_entity_poly.type
_entity_poly.pdbx_seq_one_letter_code
_entity_poly.pdbx_strand_id
1 'polypeptide(L)'
;MAAKNDPTDEKAHLYWGLTLAMDKNFEEAIAHYRTVLEINPEHSNAYAYWGASLNALGKYEESLGKLDESMALHPLNSTAYAMRVDVLYNLKRYEKAWQQVQKARAANISLPQGSINRLAQAFPEPVKNP
;
A
#
# COMPACT_ATOMS: atom_id res chain seq x y z
N MET A 1 8.21 22.43 27.12
CA MET A 1 7.26 21.52 26.45
C MET A 1 6.69 22.23 25.24
N ALA A 2 6.45 21.48 24.15
CA ALA A 2 6.03 21.92 22.80
C ALA A 2 7.15 22.39 21.86
N ALA A 3 7.93 21.43 21.33
CA ALA A 3 8.46 21.59 19.98
C ALA A 3 7.28 21.29 19.04
N LYS A 4 6.82 22.34 18.36
CA LYS A 4 5.77 22.32 17.35
C LYS A 4 6.13 21.28 16.28
N ASN A 5 5.26 20.28 16.10
CA ASN A 5 5.13 19.56 14.84
C ASN A 5 4.86 20.61 13.77
N ASP A 6 5.88 20.97 13.01
CA ASP A 6 5.73 21.81 11.84
C ASP A 6 5.18 20.90 10.73
N PRO A 7 3.93 21.10 10.24
CA PRO A 7 3.35 20.25 9.20
C PRO A 7 4.13 20.29 7.88
N THR A 8 5.06 21.25 7.76
CA THR A 8 6.03 21.31 6.68
C THR A 8 7.02 20.15 6.72
N ASP A 9 7.35 19.63 7.91
CA ASP A 9 8.30 18.54 8.08
C ASP A 9 7.67 17.17 7.75
N GLU A 10 6.45 16.90 8.24
CA GLU A 10 5.71 15.67 7.91
C GLU A 10 5.52 15.52 6.38
N LYS A 11 5.02 16.57 5.73
CA LYS A 11 4.81 16.55 4.27
C LYS A 11 6.14 16.49 3.51
N ALA A 12 7.18 17.17 3.98
CA ALA A 12 8.50 17.10 3.36
C ALA A 12 9.07 15.68 3.42
N HIS A 13 9.00 15.01 4.57
CA HIS A 13 9.40 13.61 4.70
C HIS A 13 8.56 12.70 3.79
N LEU A 14 7.24 12.89 3.73
CA LEU A 14 6.38 12.10 2.84
C LEU A 14 6.80 12.25 1.36
N TYR A 15 6.97 13.48 0.87
CA TYR A 15 7.36 13.73 -0.51
C TYR A 15 8.79 13.26 -0.81
N TRP A 16 9.71 13.41 0.13
CA TRP A 16 11.08 12.91 -0.02
C TRP A 16 11.09 11.38 -0.13
N GLY A 17 10.33 10.69 0.72
CA GLY A 17 10.15 9.25 0.64
C GLY A 17 9.57 8.80 -0.70
N LEU A 18 8.58 9.53 -1.22
CA LEU A 18 8.00 9.25 -2.54
C LEU A 18 9.03 9.43 -3.67
N THR A 19 9.80 10.52 -3.65
CA THR A 19 10.87 10.78 -4.63
C THR A 19 11.93 9.68 -4.60
N LEU A 20 12.41 9.30 -3.41
CA LEU A 20 13.36 8.20 -3.24
C LEU A 20 12.79 6.88 -3.78
N ALA A 21 11.52 6.58 -3.51
CA ALA A 21 10.88 5.38 -4.03
C ALA A 21 10.78 5.40 -5.57
N MET A 22 10.55 6.57 -6.19
CA MET A 22 10.60 6.72 -7.65
C MET A 22 12.00 6.45 -8.21
N ASP A 23 13.04 6.85 -7.48
CA ASP A 23 14.46 6.57 -7.79
C ASP A 23 14.90 5.15 -7.40
N LYS A 24 13.98 4.31 -6.91
CA LYS A 24 14.19 2.93 -6.42
C LYS A 24 15.07 2.81 -5.17
N ASN A 25 15.26 3.90 -4.44
CA ASN A 25 15.92 3.93 -3.13
C ASN A 25 14.92 3.59 -2.02
N PHE A 26 14.44 2.34 -2.01
CA PHE A 26 13.29 1.94 -1.20
C PHE A 26 13.57 1.91 0.31
N GLU A 27 14.75 1.50 0.74
CA GLU A 27 15.15 1.48 2.16
C GLU A 27 15.17 2.89 2.76
N GLU A 28 15.71 3.85 2.00
CA GLU A 28 15.76 5.25 2.42
C GLU A 28 14.37 5.87 2.40
N ALA A 29 13.56 5.56 1.39
CA ALA A 29 12.14 5.96 1.36
C ALA A 29 11.38 5.48 2.61
N ILE A 30 11.62 4.24 3.04
CA ILE A 30 11.03 3.67 4.26
C ILE A 30 11.43 4.46 5.50
N ALA A 31 12.69 4.90 5.61
CA ALA A 31 13.14 5.72 6.73
C ALA A 31 12.34 7.03 6.83
N HIS A 32 12.05 7.68 5.68
CA HIS A 32 11.22 8.87 5.67
C HIS A 32 9.76 8.59 6.02
N TYR A 33 9.15 7.51 5.52
CA TYR A 33 7.79 7.13 5.92
C TYR A 33 7.68 6.80 7.41
N ARG A 34 8.74 6.23 8.01
CA ARG A 34 8.81 6.02 9.45
C ARG A 34 8.79 7.34 10.21
N THR A 35 9.56 8.35 9.78
CA THR A 35 9.53 9.69 10.39
C THR A 35 8.14 10.34 10.26
N VAL A 36 7.46 10.20 9.12
CA VAL A 36 6.05 10.65 8.99
C VAL A 36 5.18 10.03 10.07
N LEU A 37 5.35 8.73 10.35
CA LEU A 37 4.58 8.01 11.36
C LEU A 37 5.00 8.30 12.81
N GLU A 38 6.24 8.71 13.04
CA GLU A 38 6.69 9.24 14.34
C GLU A 38 6.03 10.60 14.66
N ILE A 39 5.83 11.44 13.62
CA ILE A 39 5.13 12.72 13.73
C ILE A 39 3.62 12.54 13.83
N ASN A 40 3.07 11.65 13.00
CA ASN A 40 1.64 11.36 12.87
C ASN A 40 1.40 9.85 12.68
N PRO A 41 1.18 9.12 13.80
CA PRO A 41 0.94 7.67 13.76
C PRO A 41 -0.33 7.25 13.00
N GLU A 42 -1.25 8.18 12.71
CA GLU A 42 -2.51 7.92 12.02
C GLU A 42 -2.44 8.22 10.51
N HIS A 43 -1.25 8.53 9.97
CA HIS A 43 -1.08 8.85 8.55
C HIS A 43 -1.16 7.59 7.66
N SER A 44 -2.39 7.16 7.35
CA SER A 44 -2.68 5.94 6.58
C SER A 44 -1.90 5.79 5.26
N ASN A 45 -1.66 6.88 4.52
CA ASN A 45 -0.88 6.81 3.28
C ASN A 45 0.60 6.49 3.50
N ALA A 46 1.18 6.88 4.64
CA ALA A 46 2.59 6.59 4.92
C ALA A 46 2.81 5.09 5.13
N TYR A 47 1.89 4.42 5.83
CA TYR A 47 1.85 2.96 5.88
C TYR A 47 1.68 2.32 4.50
N ALA A 48 0.80 2.86 3.64
CA ALA A 48 0.59 2.32 2.30
C ALA A 48 1.85 2.43 1.42
N TYR A 49 2.55 3.58 1.45
CA TYR A 49 3.78 3.77 0.70
C TYR A 49 4.94 2.97 1.27
N TRP A 50 5.01 2.80 2.59
CA TRP A 50 5.95 1.85 3.20
C TRP A 50 5.68 0.42 2.69
N GLY A 51 4.42 -0.02 2.70
CA GLY A 51 4.03 -1.30 2.11
C GLY A 51 4.45 -1.44 0.65
N ALA A 52 4.29 -0.39 -0.16
CA ALA A 52 4.73 -0.39 -1.57
C ALA A 52 6.25 -0.55 -1.70
N SER A 53 7.05 0.17 -0.91
CA SER A 53 8.51 0.03 -0.88
C SER A 53 8.95 -1.38 -0.43
N LEU A 54 8.32 -1.97 0.59
CA LEU A 54 8.60 -3.34 1.03
C LEU A 54 8.28 -4.36 -0.08
N ASN A 55 7.20 -4.17 -0.82
CA ASN A 55 6.87 -5.00 -1.97
C ASN A 55 7.96 -4.94 -3.05
N ALA A 56 8.47 -3.75 -3.36
CA ALA A 56 9.55 -3.57 -4.32
C ALA A 56 10.86 -4.24 -3.87
N LEU A 57 11.09 -4.34 -2.57
CA LEU A 57 12.20 -5.06 -1.96
C LEU A 57 11.97 -6.58 -1.82
N GLY A 58 10.84 -7.11 -2.29
CA GLY A 58 10.49 -8.53 -2.17
C GLY A 58 10.05 -8.96 -0.77
N LYS A 59 9.87 -8.02 0.17
CA LYS A 59 9.44 -8.25 1.56
C LYS A 59 7.92 -8.28 1.65
N TYR A 60 7.31 -9.26 0.99
CA TYR A 60 5.88 -9.28 0.74
C TYR A 60 4.99 -9.43 1.99
N GLU A 61 5.37 -10.25 2.97
CA GLU A 61 4.57 -10.40 4.20
C GLU A 61 4.64 -9.13 5.07
N GLU A 62 5.82 -8.52 5.19
CA GLU A 62 5.96 -7.22 5.87
C GLU A 62 5.14 -6.14 5.18
N SER A 63 5.14 -6.15 3.84
CA SER A 63 4.28 -5.27 3.03
C SER A 63 2.81 -5.44 3.37
N LEU A 64 2.29 -6.68 3.43
CA LEU A 64 0.90 -6.94 3.84
C LEU A 64 0.60 -6.38 5.23
N GLY A 65 1.52 -6.55 6.19
CA GLY A 65 1.38 -5.98 7.53
C GLY A 65 1.23 -4.45 7.53
N LYS A 66 2.04 -3.74 6.75
CA LYS A 66 1.92 -2.27 6.60
C LYS A 66 0.62 -1.87 5.90
N LEU A 67 0.16 -2.65 4.92
CA LEU A 67 -1.13 -2.40 4.27
C LEU A 67 -2.31 -2.66 5.21
N ASP A 68 -2.21 -3.63 6.11
CA ASP A 68 -3.19 -3.86 7.18
C ASP A 68 -3.27 -2.66 8.13
N GLU A 69 -2.14 -2.11 8.58
CA GLU A 69 -2.10 -0.89 9.40
C GLU A 69 -2.75 0.30 8.67
N SER A 70 -2.44 0.50 7.39
CA SER A 70 -3.05 1.55 6.56
C SER A 70 -4.57 1.43 6.48
N MET A 71 -5.07 0.21 6.23
CA MET A 71 -6.50 -0.07 6.10
C MET A 71 -7.25 -0.10 7.44
N ALA A 72 -6.57 -0.37 8.56
CA ALA A 72 -7.15 -0.23 9.89
C ALA A 72 -7.45 1.23 10.23
N LEU A 73 -6.56 2.16 9.83
CA LEU A 73 -6.74 3.60 10.02
C LEU A 73 -7.75 4.20 9.03
N HIS A 74 -7.65 3.82 7.75
CA HIS A 74 -8.56 4.28 6.71
C HIS A 74 -9.02 3.09 5.84
N PRO A 75 -10.18 2.48 6.16
CA PRO A 75 -10.67 1.27 5.48
C PRO A 75 -10.95 1.40 3.99
N LEU A 76 -10.93 2.62 3.45
CA LEU A 76 -11.16 2.93 2.03
C LEU A 76 -9.90 3.53 1.35
N ASN A 77 -8.71 3.34 1.92
CA ASN A 77 -7.47 3.82 1.32
C ASN A 77 -7.20 3.13 -0.03
N SER A 78 -7.48 3.81 -1.15
CA SER A 78 -7.35 3.25 -2.49
C SER A 78 -5.94 2.79 -2.84
N THR A 79 -4.90 3.50 -2.36
CA THR A 79 -3.50 3.10 -2.52
C THR A 79 -3.24 1.78 -1.83
N ALA A 80 -3.73 1.60 -0.60
CA ALA A 80 -3.55 0.35 0.13
C ALA A 80 -4.25 -0.84 -0.55
N TYR A 81 -5.46 -0.63 -1.09
CA TYR A 81 -6.17 -1.68 -1.83
C TYR A 81 -5.41 -2.12 -3.07
N ALA A 82 -4.95 -1.17 -3.89
CA ALA A 82 -4.21 -1.47 -5.11
C ALA A 82 -2.91 -2.22 -4.81
N MET A 83 -2.13 -1.73 -3.84
CA MET A 83 -0.89 -2.39 -3.42
C MET A 83 -1.12 -3.78 -2.86
N ARG A 84 -2.20 -4.01 -2.10
CA ARG A 84 -2.50 -5.34 -1.58
C ARG A 84 -2.78 -6.35 -2.68
N VAL A 85 -3.45 -5.95 -3.76
CA VAL A 85 -3.65 -6.80 -4.94
C VAL A 85 -2.30 -7.20 -5.56
N ASP A 86 -1.41 -6.22 -5.77
CA ASP A 86 -0.09 -6.47 -6.36
C ASP A 86 0.80 -7.35 -5.47
N VAL A 87 0.79 -7.14 -4.16
CA VAL A 87 1.56 -7.95 -3.19
C VAL A 87 1.03 -9.39 -3.14
N LEU A 88 -0.29 -9.57 -3.11
CA LEU A 88 -0.91 -10.90 -3.13
C LEU A 88 -0.62 -11.62 -4.45
N TYR A 89 -0.59 -10.89 -5.58
CA TYR A 89 -0.16 -11.43 -6.86
C TYR A 89 1.30 -11.90 -6.81
N ASN A 90 2.21 -11.09 -6.27
CA ASN A 90 3.64 -11.43 -6.15
C ASN A 90 3.87 -12.67 -5.24
N LEU A 91 3.04 -12.82 -4.19
CA LEU A 91 3.00 -14.02 -3.34
C LEU A 91 2.33 -15.24 -4.00
N LYS A 92 1.83 -15.12 -5.23
CA LYS A 92 1.00 -16.11 -5.93
C LYS A 92 -0.28 -16.51 -5.16
N ARG A 93 -0.75 -15.64 -4.27
CA ARG A 93 -2.00 -15.78 -3.50
C ARG A 93 -3.18 -15.24 -4.31
N TYR A 94 -3.37 -15.75 -5.53
CA TYR A 94 -4.28 -15.18 -6.53
C TYR A 94 -5.74 -15.15 -6.08
N GLU A 95 -6.21 -16.19 -5.38
CA GLU A 95 -7.56 -16.23 -4.83
C GLU A 95 -7.81 -15.05 -3.85
N LYS A 96 -6.85 -14.79 -2.96
CA LYS A 96 -6.92 -13.65 -2.04
C LYS A 96 -6.83 -12.32 -2.78
N ALA A 97 -6.07 -12.24 -3.87
CA ALA A 97 -6.00 -11.05 -4.70
C ALA A 97 -7.36 -10.76 -5.36
N TRP A 98 -8.07 -11.78 -5.86
CA TRP A 98 -9.43 -11.63 -6.38
C TRP A 98 -10.44 -11.24 -5.31
N GLN A 99 -10.35 -11.82 -4.11
CA GLN A 99 -11.16 -11.38 -2.97
C GLN A 99 -10.93 -9.90 -2.67
N GLN A 100 -9.69 -9.40 -2.76
CA GLN A 100 -9.39 -7.98 -2.59
C GLN A 100 -9.96 -7.12 -3.71
N VAL A 101 -9.90 -7.57 -4.97
CA VAL A 101 -10.54 -6.90 -6.11
C VAL A 101 -12.06 -6.80 -5.92
N GLN A 102 -12.70 -7.88 -5.46
CA GLN A 102 -14.14 -7.89 -5.17
C GLN A 102 -14.50 -6.93 -4.05
N LYS A 103 -13.70 -6.88 -2.97
CA LYS A 103 -13.86 -5.89 -1.89
C LYS A 103 -13.74 -4.46 -2.41
N ALA A 104 -12.75 -4.18 -3.27
CA ALA A 104 -12.58 -2.86 -3.87
C ALA A 104 -13.81 -2.45 -4.70
N ARG A 105 -14.30 -3.35 -5.58
CA ARG A 105 -15.50 -3.10 -6.39
C ARG A 105 -16.73 -2.85 -5.51
N ALA A 106 -16.96 -3.65 -4.47
CA ALA A 106 -18.07 -3.47 -3.54
C ALA A 106 -18.00 -2.14 -2.77
N ALA A 107 -16.79 -1.66 -2.50
CA ALA A 107 -16.54 -0.37 -1.85
C ALA A 107 -16.44 0.81 -2.83
N ASN A 108 -16.70 0.61 -4.13
CA ASN A 108 -16.52 1.59 -5.20
C ASN A 108 -15.10 2.20 -5.28
N ILE A 109 -14.09 1.42 -4.90
CA ILE A 109 -12.67 1.79 -4.99
C ILE A 109 -12.16 1.40 -6.37
N SER A 110 -11.71 2.40 -7.15
CA SER A 110 -11.06 2.17 -8.43
C SER A 110 -9.68 1.55 -8.23
N LEU A 111 -9.42 0.43 -8.92
CA LEU A 111 -8.12 -0.22 -8.94
C LEU A 111 -7.44 -0.04 -10.30
N PRO A 112 -6.10 -0.08 -10.38
CA PRO A 112 -5.40 -0.06 -11.65
C PRO A 112 -5.79 -1.26 -12.52
N GLN A 113 -6.28 -0.99 -13.74
CA GLN A 113 -6.68 -2.05 -14.67
C GLN A 113 -5.50 -2.98 -15.03
N GLY A 114 -4.27 -2.46 -15.02
CA GLY A 114 -3.06 -3.25 -15.23
C GLY A 114 -2.89 -4.36 -14.19
N SER A 115 -3.15 -4.08 -12.91
CA SER A 115 -3.10 -5.07 -11.82
C SER A 115 -4.17 -6.15 -12.01
N ILE A 116 -5.40 -5.74 -12.34
CA ILE A 116 -6.51 -6.67 -12.60
C ILE A 116 -6.21 -7.57 -13.82
N ASN A 117 -5.74 -6.98 -14.92
CA ASN A 117 -5.41 -7.71 -16.14
C ASN A 117 -4.30 -8.72 -15.90
N ARG A 118 -3.23 -8.32 -15.19
CA ARG A 118 -2.13 -9.22 -14.84
C ARG A 118 -2.61 -10.38 -13.97
N LEU A 119 -3.47 -10.10 -12.99
CA LEU A 119 -4.08 -11.13 -12.15
C LEU A 119 -4.92 -12.09 -12.99
N ALA A 120 -5.81 -11.59 -13.85
CA ALA A 120 -6.65 -12.40 -14.72
C ALA A 120 -5.89 -13.29 -15.71
N GLN A 121 -4.75 -12.80 -16.23
CA GLN A 121 -3.87 -13.59 -17.08
C GLN A 121 -3.21 -14.76 -16.31
N ALA A 122 -2.85 -14.55 -15.05
CA ALA A 122 -2.23 -15.59 -14.22
C ALA A 122 -3.25 -16.57 -13.62
N PHE A 123 -4.42 -16.06 -13.25
CA PHE A 123 -5.50 -16.80 -12.60
C PHE A 123 -6.82 -16.09 -12.94
N PRO A 124 -7.65 -16.66 -13.84
CA PRO A 124 -8.94 -16.07 -14.20
C PRO A 124 -9.81 -15.79 -12.99
N GLU A 125 -10.66 -14.76 -13.06
CA GLU A 125 -11.56 -14.41 -11.96
C GLU A 125 -12.44 -15.61 -11.60
N PRO A 126 -12.41 -16.10 -10.34
CA PRO A 126 -13.21 -17.23 -9.96
C PRO A 126 -14.69 -16.87 -10.06
N VAL A 127 -15.44 -17.70 -10.77
CA VAL A 127 -16.89 -17.57 -10.88
C VAL A 127 -17.48 -17.79 -9.48
N LYS A 128 -18.25 -16.82 -8.98
CA LYS A 128 -19.07 -17.06 -7.79
C LYS A 128 -20.12 -18.10 -8.16
N ASN A 129 -19.90 -19.36 -7.78
CA ASN A 129 -20.98 -20.34 -7.83
C ASN A 129 -22.02 -19.94 -6.78
N PRO A 130 -23.32 -19.94 -7.15
CA PRO A 130 -24.41 -19.59 -6.25
C PRO A 130 -24.55 -20.55 -5.06
#